data_AF-A0A1G3FIX0-F1
#
_entry.id   AF-A0A1G3FIX0-F1
#
_cell.length_a   1.000
_cell.length_b   1.000
_cell.length_c   1.000
_cell.angle_alpha   90.00
_cell.angle_beta   90.00
_cell.angle_gamma   90.00
#
_symmetry.space_group_name_H-M   'P 1'
#
loop_
_entity.id
_entity.type
_entity.pdbx_description
1 polymer ?
#
loop_
_entity_poly.entity_id
_entity_poly.type
_entity_poly.pdbx_seq_one_letter_code
_entity_poly.pdbx_strand_id
1 'polypeptide(L)'
;MFQQFLLPRGLWDVAGERVNPAAIRRSALLTIEGELDDISCLGQTEAAHDLCSSIPAKRRAHKVIEGAGHYGIFSGRRWRETVYPQVRDFIRQFDAAPADTRGAAKVSRGRKTR
;
A
#
# COMPACT_ATOMS: atom_id res chain seq x y z
N MET A 1 7.01 -14.15 16.02
CA MET A 1 7.94 -12.99 16.01
C MET A 1 8.94 -13.18 14.87
N PHE A 2 9.07 -12.22 13.94
CA PHE A 2 10.06 -12.27 12.84
C PHE A 2 11.46 -11.87 13.33
N GLN A 3 12.05 -12.68 14.20
CA GLN A 3 13.26 -12.34 14.97
C GLN A 3 14.48 -11.97 14.10
N GLN A 4 14.59 -12.52 12.90
CA GLN A 4 15.75 -12.30 12.02
C GLN A 4 15.61 -11.09 11.09
N PHE A 5 14.43 -10.47 11.04
CA PHE A 5 14.14 -9.30 10.20
C PHE A 5 14.55 -9.48 8.72
N LEU A 6 14.36 -10.69 8.16
CA LEU A 6 14.85 -11.02 6.82
C LEU A 6 14.20 -10.16 5.72
N LEU A 7 12.89 -9.86 5.84
CA LEU A 7 12.16 -9.05 4.87
C LEU A 7 12.70 -7.61 4.77
N PRO A 8 12.75 -6.81 5.86
CA PRO A 8 13.29 -5.45 5.76
C PRO A 8 14.79 -5.41 5.41
N ARG A 9 15.52 -6.52 5.60
CA ARG A 9 16.91 -6.66 5.15
C ARG A 9 17.06 -7.08 3.68
N GLY A 10 15.95 -7.40 3.00
CA GLY A 10 15.97 -7.89 1.62
C GLY A 10 16.60 -9.28 1.46
N LEU A 11 16.56 -10.11 2.52
CA LEU A 11 17.16 -11.46 2.58
C LEU A 11 16.11 -12.56 2.65
N TRP A 12 14.83 -12.22 2.60
CA TRP A 12 13.77 -13.22 2.71
C TRP A 12 13.47 -13.86 1.36
N ASP A 13 13.65 -15.18 1.29
CA ASP A 13 13.28 -16.00 0.16
C ASP A 13 12.06 -16.87 0.53
N VAL A 14 11.07 -16.95 -0.37
CA VAL A 14 9.87 -17.80 -0.23
C VAL A 14 9.78 -18.68 -1.47
N ALA A 15 9.74 -20.00 -1.29
CA ALA A 15 9.71 -20.97 -2.38
C ALA A 15 10.84 -20.78 -3.43
N GLY A 16 12.02 -20.32 -2.99
CA GLY A 16 13.17 -20.06 -3.87
C GLY A 16 13.17 -18.70 -4.55
N GLU A 17 12.15 -17.86 -4.31
CA GLU A 17 12.07 -16.51 -4.86
C GLU A 17 12.34 -15.43 -3.82
N ARG A 18 13.17 -14.44 -4.19
CA ARG A 18 13.45 -13.26 -3.35
C ARG A 18 12.20 -12.41 -3.21
N VAL A 19 11.74 -12.22 -1.98
CA VAL A 19 10.66 -11.28 -1.67
C VAL A 19 11.16 -9.85 -1.83
N ASN A 20 10.51 -9.09 -2.71
CA ASN A 20 10.84 -7.69 -2.99
C ASN A 20 9.56 -6.81 -3.00
N PRO A 21 9.18 -6.19 -1.87
CA PRO A 21 8.01 -5.31 -1.81
C PRO A 21 8.12 -4.09 -2.73
N ALA A 22 9.34 -3.61 -3.03
CA ALA A 22 9.56 -2.52 -3.97
C ALA A 22 9.21 -2.90 -5.42
N ALA A 23 8.90 -4.17 -5.73
CA ALA A 23 8.38 -4.56 -7.03
C ALA A 23 6.90 -4.13 -7.25
N ILE A 24 6.17 -3.80 -6.19
CA ILE A 24 4.76 -3.37 -6.25
C ILE A 24 4.69 -1.93 -6.80
N ARG A 25 4.01 -1.76 -7.95
CA ARG A 25 3.95 -0.47 -8.67
C ARG A 25 2.54 0.04 -8.96
N ARG A 26 1.59 -0.88 -9.12
CA ARG A 26 0.26 -0.56 -9.67
C ARG A 26 -0.84 -0.44 -8.62
N SER A 27 -0.54 -0.78 -7.38
CA SER A 27 -1.49 -0.72 -6.26
C SER A 27 -1.48 0.65 -5.58
N ALA A 28 -2.47 0.88 -4.72
CA ALA A 28 -2.42 1.90 -3.67
C ALA A 28 -2.19 1.19 -2.33
N LEU A 29 -1.58 1.88 -1.36
CA LEU A 29 -1.24 1.33 -0.05
C LEU A 29 -1.81 2.23 1.06
N LEU A 30 -2.68 1.65 1.88
CA LEU A 30 -3.22 2.25 3.09
C LEU A 30 -2.78 1.42 4.28
N THR A 31 -2.17 2.07 5.27
CA THR A 31 -1.82 1.46 6.57
C THR A 31 -2.64 2.12 7.66
N ILE A 32 -3.19 1.34 8.58
CA ILE A 32 -4.01 1.83 9.69
C ILE A 32 -3.45 1.23 10.98
N GLU A 33 -3.23 2.08 11.98
CA GLU A 33 -2.72 1.68 13.30
C GLU A 33 -3.65 2.20 14.40
N GLY A 34 -3.75 1.47 15.50
CA GLY A 34 -4.41 1.94 16.72
C GLY A 34 -3.39 2.58 17.65
N GLU A 35 -3.72 3.73 18.23
CA GLU A 35 -2.83 4.40 19.20
C GLU A 35 -2.53 3.56 20.44
N LEU A 36 -3.51 2.76 20.88
CA LEU A 36 -3.42 1.91 22.07
C LEU A 36 -3.25 0.43 21.71
N ASP A 37 -2.76 0.13 20.50
CA ASP A 37 -2.49 -1.23 20.04
C ASP A 37 -1.23 -1.80 20.73
N ASP A 38 -1.42 -2.87 21.49
CA ASP A 38 -0.39 -3.59 22.25
C ASP A 38 0.22 -4.77 21.50
N ILE A 39 -0.25 -5.07 20.28
CA ILE A 39 0.22 -6.16 19.41
C ILE A 39 1.05 -5.59 18.25
N SER A 40 0.49 -4.62 17.55
CA SER A 40 1.14 -3.88 16.45
C SER A 40 1.30 -2.42 16.82
N CYS A 41 2.33 -2.14 17.61
CA CYS A 41 2.66 -0.78 18.04
C CYS A 41 2.86 0.17 16.85
N LEU A 42 2.71 1.47 17.13
CA LEU A 42 2.89 2.54 16.15
C LEU A 42 4.21 2.41 15.35
N GLY A 43 4.11 2.65 14.05
CA GLY A 43 5.21 2.60 13.10
C GLY A 43 5.48 1.21 12.50
N GLN A 44 5.00 0.12 13.10
CA GLN A 44 5.24 -1.23 12.57
C GLN A 44 4.51 -1.48 11.25
N THR A 45 3.26 -1.04 11.15
CA THR A 45 2.46 -1.14 9.92
C THR A 45 2.87 -0.03 8.96
N GLU A 46 3.18 1.17 9.46
CA GLU A 46 3.69 2.28 8.64
C GLU A 46 4.98 1.92 7.87
N ALA A 47 5.87 1.11 8.45
CA ALA A 47 7.10 0.66 7.79
C ALA A 47 6.89 -0.02 6.42
N ALA A 48 5.68 -0.51 6.13
CA ALA A 48 5.32 -1.00 4.80
C ALA A 48 5.51 0.05 3.70
N HIS A 49 5.39 1.35 4.01
CA HIS A 49 5.57 2.44 3.04
C HIS A 49 7.02 2.57 2.56
N ASP A 50 7.99 2.28 3.43
CA ASP A 50 9.42 2.27 3.08
C ASP A 50 9.77 1.03 2.25
N LEU A 51 9.20 -0.12 2.61
CA LEU A 51 9.37 -1.36 1.86
C LEU A 51 8.76 -1.27 0.46
N CYS A 52 7.56 -0.70 0.33
CA CYS A 52 6.82 -0.54 -0.92
C CYS A 52 7.18 0.76 -1.66
N SER A 53 8.47 1.09 -1.70
CA SER A 53 8.99 2.39 -2.17
C SER A 53 8.60 2.78 -3.60
N SER A 54 8.34 1.79 -4.48
CA SER A 54 7.89 2.03 -5.86
C SER A 54 6.42 2.45 -5.97
N ILE A 55 5.63 2.42 -4.90
CA ILE A 55 4.28 2.98 -4.90
C ILE A 55 4.38 4.51 -4.82
N PRO A 56 3.81 5.26 -5.77
CA PRO A 56 3.85 6.72 -5.72
C PRO A 56 3.27 7.27 -4.41
N ALA A 57 3.89 8.30 -3.83
CA ALA A 57 3.44 8.90 -2.56
C ALA A 57 1.95 9.31 -2.58
N LYS A 58 1.46 9.80 -3.73
CA LYS A 58 0.03 10.14 -3.93
C LYS A 58 -0.95 8.95 -3.85
N ARG A 59 -0.44 7.71 -3.86
CA ARG A 59 -1.20 6.46 -3.72
C ARG A 59 -0.90 5.76 -2.39
N ARG A 60 -0.23 6.44 -1.47
CA ARG A 60 0.09 5.98 -0.13
C ARG A 60 -0.68 6.82 0.89
N ALA A 61 -1.20 6.17 1.92
CA ALA A 61 -1.81 6.82 3.06
C ALA A 61 -1.50 6.04 4.34
N HIS A 62 -1.30 6.78 5.44
CA HIS A 62 -1.14 6.23 6.78
C HIS A 62 -2.13 6.93 7.72
N LYS A 63 -2.73 6.16 8.63
CA LYS A 63 -3.74 6.64 9.59
C LYS A 63 -3.51 6.03 10.95
N VAL A 64 -3.41 6.87 11.96
CA VAL A 64 -3.47 6.46 13.37
C VAL A 64 -4.87 6.74 13.91
N ILE A 65 -5.46 5.76 14.58
CA ILE A 65 -6.80 5.84 15.15
C ILE A 65 -6.68 6.04 16.66
N GLU A 66 -6.95 7.27 17.10
CA GLU A 66 -6.86 7.69 18.51
C GLU A 66 -7.77 6.83 19.42
N GLY A 67 -7.21 6.41 20.54
CA GLY A 67 -7.86 5.56 21.53
C GLY A 67 -8.28 4.17 21.05
N ALA A 68 -7.93 3.76 19.83
CA ALA A 68 -8.18 2.39 19.37
C ALA A 68 -7.05 1.46 19.82
N GLY A 69 -7.41 0.38 20.50
CA GLY A 69 -6.53 -0.79 20.63
C GLY A 69 -6.62 -1.70 19.41
N HIS A 70 -5.92 -2.84 19.46
CA HIS A 70 -5.78 -3.77 18.33
C HIS A 70 -7.10 -4.15 17.66
N TYR A 71 -8.10 -4.59 18.43
CA TYR A 71 -9.39 -4.99 17.86
C TYR A 71 -10.31 -3.80 17.52
N GLY A 72 -10.01 -2.61 18.05
CA GLY A 72 -10.80 -1.39 17.82
C GLY A 72 -10.67 -0.85 16.40
N ILE A 73 -9.59 -1.19 15.70
CA ILE A 73 -9.39 -0.86 14.28
C ILE A 73 -10.04 -1.87 13.32
N PHE A 74 -10.66 -2.93 13.82
CA PHE A 74 -11.36 -3.94 13.00
C PHE A 74 -12.84 -4.11 13.36
N SER A 75 -13.29 -3.64 14.53
CA SER A 75 -14.63 -3.89 15.02
C SER A 75 -15.19 -2.75 15.90
N GLY A 76 -16.47 -2.85 16.25
CA GLY A 76 -17.12 -1.93 17.19
C GLY A 76 -17.44 -0.55 16.62
N ARG A 77 -17.51 0.45 17.50
CA ARG A 77 -17.89 1.83 17.15
C ARG A 77 -16.82 2.53 16.30
N ARG A 78 -15.57 2.49 16.77
CA ARG A 78 -14.42 3.11 16.07
C ARG A 78 -14.25 2.58 14.65
N TRP A 79 -14.43 1.27 14.44
CA TRP A 79 -14.47 0.73 13.09
C TRP A 79 -15.56 1.37 12.22
N ARG A 80 -16.83 1.31 12.66
CA ARG A 80 -17.96 1.76 11.86
C ARG A 80 -17.96 3.25 11.57
N GLU A 81 -17.56 4.05 12.56
CA GLU A 81 -17.66 5.51 12.51
C GLU A 81 -16.37 6.18 12.02
N THR A 82 -15.20 5.53 12.18
CA THR A 82 -13.90 6.16 11.86
C THR A 82 -13.12 5.37 10.81
N VAL A 83 -12.88 4.08 11.00
CA VAL A 83 -11.94 3.32 10.14
C VAL A 83 -12.57 2.93 8.81
N TYR A 84 -13.76 2.33 8.85
CA TYR A 84 -14.45 1.82 7.65
C TYR A 84 -14.70 2.91 6.60
N PRO A 85 -15.18 4.12 6.94
CA PRO A 85 -15.33 5.20 5.96
C PRO A 85 -14.02 5.50 5.22
N GLN A 86 -12.89 5.55 5.94
CA GLN A 86 -11.57 5.81 5.35
C GLN A 86 -11.13 4.67 4.41
N VAL A 87 -11.32 3.41 4.81
CA VAL A 87 -11.02 2.24 3.96
C VAL A 87 -11.89 2.26 2.69
N ARG A 88 -13.21 2.43 2.85
CA ARG A 88 -14.17 2.50 1.75
C ARG A 88 -13.79 3.60 0.75
N ASP A 89 -13.50 4.79 1.26
CA ASP A 89 -13.22 5.95 0.42
C ASP A 89 -11.86 5.82 -0.28
N PHE A 90 -10.85 5.27 0.40
CA PHE A 90 -9.56 4.94 -0.20
C PHE A 90 -9.68 3.91 -1.33
N ILE A 91 -10.45 2.83 -1.11
CA ILE A 91 -10.72 1.85 -2.16
C ILE A 91 -11.40 2.55 -3.34
N ARG A 92 -12.51 3.27 -3.11
CA ARG A 92 -13.23 3.99 -4.19
C ARG A 92 -12.33 4.96 -4.96
N GLN A 93 -11.42 5.65 -4.27
CA GLN A 93 -10.47 6.58 -4.89
C GLN A 93 -9.53 5.89 -5.89
N PHE A 94 -9.12 4.64 -5.63
CA PHE A 94 -8.11 3.93 -6.41
C PHE A 94 -8.64 2.72 -7.21
N ASP A 95 -9.94 2.42 -7.10
CA ASP A 95 -10.65 1.35 -7.82
C ASP A 95 -11.09 1.79 -9.24
N ALA A 96 -10.98 3.08 -9.57
CA ALA A 96 -11.18 3.55 -10.94
C ALA A 96 -10.20 2.82 -11.87
N ALA A 97 -10.76 2.13 -12.88
CA ALA A 97 -10.00 1.33 -13.84
C ALA A 97 -8.76 2.11 -14.33
N PRO A 98 -7.59 1.44 -14.45
CA PRO A 98 -6.40 2.13 -14.95
C PRO A 98 -6.75 2.73 -16.31
N ALA A 99 -6.62 4.06 -16.43
CA ALA A 99 -6.64 4.70 -17.73
C ALA A 99 -5.62 3.94 -18.60
N ASP A 100 -6.10 3.32 -19.66
CA ASP A 100 -5.28 2.52 -20.54
C ASP A 100 -4.19 3.40 -21.17
N THR A 101 -2.98 3.34 -20.62
CA THR A 101 -1.84 4.08 -21.14
C THR A 101 -1.17 3.35 -22.32
N ARG A 102 -1.80 2.34 -22.93
CA ARG A 102 -1.26 1.66 -24.13
C ARG A 102 -1.64 2.35 -25.45
N GLY A 103 -1.74 3.67 -25.45
CA GLY A 103 -2.20 4.43 -26.61
C GLY A 103 -1.40 5.70 -26.90
N ALA A 104 -0.07 5.67 -26.98
CA ALA A 104 0.69 6.78 -27.56
C ALA A 104 2.12 6.44 -28.01
N ALA A 105 2.36 5.27 -28.62
CA ALA A 105 3.52 5.14 -29.50
C ALA A 105 3.20 5.83 -30.83
N LYS A 106 3.56 7.12 -30.96
CA LYS A 106 3.51 7.82 -32.25
C LYS A 106 4.49 7.15 -33.22
N VAL A 107 4.00 6.22 -34.04
CA VAL A 107 4.73 5.77 -35.22
C VAL A 107 4.65 6.90 -36.24
N SER A 108 5.76 7.63 -36.37
CA SER A 108 5.94 8.66 -37.39
C SER A 108 5.79 8.04 -38.78
N ARG A 109 4.69 8.37 -39.48
CA ARG A 109 4.56 8.09 -40.92
C ARG A 109 5.58 8.94 -41.68
N GLY A 110 6.73 8.35 -41.99
CA GLY A 110 7.61 8.84 -43.04
C GLY A 110 6.92 8.61 -44.39
N ARG A 111 6.42 9.67 -45.01
CA ARG A 111 5.97 9.68 -46.41
C ARG A 111 6.95 10.54 -47.21
N LYS A 112 7.25 10.07 -48.43
CA LYS A 112 7.77 10.75 -49.64
C LYS A 112 9.16 10.25 -50.06
N THR A 113 9.49 9.97 -51.33
CA THR A 113 8.78 9.79 -52.63
C THR A 113 9.86 9.42 -53.66
N ARG A 114 9.45 8.67 -54.69
CA ARG A 114 10.08 8.49 -56.02
C ARG A 114 11.40 7.74 -56.11
#